data_AF-A0A7C2EK58-F1
#
_entry.id   AF-A0A7C2EK58-F1
#
_cell.length_a   1.000
_cell.length_b   1.000
_cell.length_c   1.000
_cell.angle_alpha   90.00
_cell.angle_beta   90.00
_cell.angle_gamma   90.00
#
_symmetry.space_group_name_H-M   'P 1'
#
loop_
_entity.id
_entity.type
_entity.pdbx_description
1 polymer ?
#
loop_
_entity_poly.entity_id
_entity_poly.type
_entity_poly.pdbx_seq_one_letter_code
_entity_poly.pdbx_strand_id
1 'polypeptide(L)'
;MRSPGLTDDGEASMAAQISLRLPEPLLKRLNQEARRRRLRRSDLVRQALEAFLDGGRILGTDRPYDRVRDLVGRLSGGPPDLGERHREYLLDLIRDRR
;
A
#
# COMPACT_ATOMS: atom_id res chain seq x y z
N MET A 1 20.05 -1.36 51.16
CA MET A 1 21.02 -0.46 50.49
C MET A 1 21.27 -1.00 49.08
N ARG A 2 21.42 -0.08 48.12
CA ARG A 2 21.36 -0.26 46.66
C ARG A 2 22.26 -1.36 46.09
N SER A 3 21.73 -2.08 45.10
CA SER A 3 22.47 -2.47 43.89
C SER A 3 21.56 -2.25 42.65
N PRO A 4 21.93 -1.34 41.74
CA PRO A 4 21.36 -1.21 40.40
C PRO A 4 22.17 -2.05 39.40
N GLY A 5 21.52 -2.53 38.34
CA GLY A 5 22.18 -3.31 37.28
C GLY A 5 21.22 -3.69 36.17
N LEU A 6 20.87 -2.69 35.36
CA LEU A 6 20.51 -2.81 33.94
C LEU A 6 21.51 -3.77 33.27
N THR A 7 21.15 -4.77 32.49
CA THR A 7 20.61 -4.68 31.13
C THR A 7 20.33 -6.08 30.61
N ASP A 8 19.36 -6.15 29.70
CA ASP A 8 19.26 -7.11 28.60
C ASP A 8 18.70 -8.49 28.95
N ASP A 9 17.38 -8.62 28.82
CA ASP A 9 16.67 -9.85 28.49
C ASP A 9 15.16 -9.54 28.44
N GLY A 10 14.62 -9.11 27.29
CA GLY A 10 13.16 -8.96 27.20
C GLY A 10 12.55 -8.19 26.04
N GLU A 11 13.30 -7.74 25.03
CA GLU A 11 12.70 -7.20 23.80
C GLU A 11 12.19 -8.32 22.87
N ALA A 12 11.67 -9.40 23.46
CA ALA A 12 10.86 -10.37 22.76
C ALA A 12 9.49 -9.72 22.47
N SER A 13 9.30 -9.23 21.25
CA SER A 13 8.01 -9.21 20.54
C SER A 13 6.79 -8.97 21.46
N MET A 14 6.65 -7.79 22.05
CA MET A 14 5.43 -7.45 22.79
C MET A 14 4.31 -7.16 21.80
N ALA A 15 3.58 -8.20 21.41
CA ALA A 15 2.32 -8.05 20.67
C ALA A 15 1.32 -7.33 21.57
N ALA A 16 1.15 -6.02 21.38
CA ALA A 16 0.17 -5.23 22.10
C ALA A 16 -1.24 -5.57 21.61
N GLN A 17 -2.17 -5.81 22.54
CA GLN A 17 -3.58 -6.05 22.23
C GLN A 17 -4.37 -4.76 22.39
N ILE A 18 -5.16 -4.42 21.36
CA ILE A 18 -6.07 -3.28 21.37
C ILE A 18 -7.50 -3.79 21.17
N SER A 19 -8.41 -3.35 22.04
CA SER A 19 -9.85 -3.63 21.93
C SER A 19 -10.60 -2.38 21.47
N LEU A 20 -11.30 -2.46 20.35
CA LEU A 20 -11.99 -1.34 19.72
C LEU A 20 -13.50 -1.61 19.70
N ARG A 21 -14.30 -0.64 20.15
CA ARG A 21 -15.76 -0.66 19.93
C ARG A 21 -16.03 -0.04 18.56
N LEU A 22 -16.67 -0.81 17.68
CA LEU A 22 -17.03 -0.37 16.34
C LEU A 22 -18.55 -0.16 16.27
N PRO A 23 -19.02 0.94 15.65
CA PRO A 23 -20.41 1.07 15.27
C PRO A 23 -20.84 -0.07 14.33
N GLU A 24 -22.06 -0.57 14.49
CA GLU A 24 -22.59 -1.70 13.71
C GLU A 24 -22.42 -1.52 12.18
N PRO A 25 -22.67 -0.33 11.59
CA PRO A 25 -22.47 -0.12 10.15
C PRO A 25 -21.00 -0.32 9.72
N LEU A 26 -20.05 0.06 10.56
CA LEU A 26 -18.62 -0.07 10.27
C LEU A 26 -18.16 -1.54 10.38
N LEU A 27 -18.65 -2.26 11.38
CA LEU A 27 -18.39 -3.70 11.53
C LEU A 27 -18.90 -4.48 10.32
N LYS A 28 -20.10 -4.16 9.82
CA LYS A 28 -20.67 -4.79 8.62
C LYS A 28 -19.78 -4.57 7.38
N ARG A 29 -19.32 -3.33 7.16
CA ARG A 29 -18.41 -3.00 6.05
C ARG A 29 -17.07 -3.72 6.17
N LEU A 30 -16.49 -3.77 7.37
CA LEU A 30 -15.24 -4.49 7.64
C LEU A 30 -15.37 -5.98 7.28
N ASN A 31 -16.48 -6.62 7.69
CA ASN A 31 -16.73 -8.03 7.41
C ASN A 31 -16.88 -8.30 5.90
N GLN A 32 -17.53 -7.41 5.16
CA GLN A 32 -17.70 -7.52 3.71
C GLN A 32 -16.37 -7.42 2.98
N GLU A 33 -15.55 -6.41 3.32
CA GLU A 33 -14.22 -6.23 2.70
C GLU A 33 -13.27 -7.38 3.05
N ALA A 34 -13.27 -7.85 4.30
CA ALA A 34 -12.49 -9.02 4.71
C ALA A 34 -12.84 -10.27 3.89
N ARG A 35 -14.13 -10.54 3.67
CA ARG A 35 -14.61 -11.64 2.82
C ARG A 35 -14.18 -11.46 1.37
N ARG A 36 -14.40 -10.27 0.80
CA ARG A 36 -14.05 -9.96 -0.59
C ARG A 36 -12.56 -10.18 -0.87
N ARG A 37 -11.71 -9.80 0.08
CA ARG A 37 -10.24 -9.92 -0.01
C ARG A 37 -9.70 -11.26 0.50
N ARG A 38 -10.55 -12.14 1.05
CA ARG A 38 -10.19 -13.40 1.72
C ARG A 38 -9.16 -13.20 2.84
N LEU A 39 -9.28 -12.11 3.59
CA LEU A 39 -8.42 -11.77 4.73
C LEU A 39 -9.17 -11.93 6.05
N ARG A 40 -8.42 -12.16 7.14
CA ARG A 40 -8.99 -12.07 8.49
C ARG A 40 -9.23 -10.61 8.84
N ARG A 41 -10.23 -10.36 9.70
CA ARG A 41 -10.57 -9.01 10.16
C ARG A 41 -9.38 -8.31 10.83
N SER A 42 -8.64 -9.03 11.68
CA SER A 42 -7.44 -8.52 12.34
C SER A 42 -6.37 -8.10 11.35
N ASP A 43 -6.19 -8.86 10.27
CA ASP A 43 -5.16 -8.58 9.27
C ASP A 43 -5.56 -7.37 8.42
N LEU A 44 -6.83 -7.27 8.05
CA LEU A 44 -7.35 -6.09 7.35
C LEU A 44 -7.26 -4.83 8.22
N VAL A 45 -7.58 -4.92 9.51
CA VAL A 45 -7.45 -3.79 10.45
C VAL A 45 -5.99 -3.38 10.62
N ARG A 46 -5.07 -4.34 10.76
CA ARG A 46 -3.64 -4.07 10.88
C ARG A 46 -3.08 -3.39 9.63
N GLN A 47 -3.37 -3.93 8.44
CA GLN A 47 -2.94 -3.34 7.18
C GLN A 47 -3.49 -1.92 7.00
N ALA A 48 -4.76 -1.69 7.36
CA ALA A 48 -5.35 -0.37 7.28
C ALA A 48 -4.68 0.63 8.25
N LEU A 49 -4.31 0.16 9.45
CA LEU A 49 -3.63 0.97 10.44
C LEU A 49 -2.20 1.31 10.00
N GLU A 50 -1.44 0.33 9.52
CA GLU A 50 -0.10 0.51 8.93
C GLU A 50 -0.17 1.53 7.78
N ALA A 51 -1.07 1.31 6.81
CA ALA A 51 -1.27 2.22 5.68
C ALA A 51 -1.65 3.64 6.10
N PHE A 52 -2.45 3.79 7.15
CA PHE A 52 -2.85 5.10 7.67
C PHE A 52 -1.67 5.81 8.35
N LEU A 53 -0.90 5.09 9.17
CA LEU A 53 0.25 5.63 9.90
C LEU A 53 1.44 5.95 8.99
N ASP A 54 1.64 5.17 7.93
CA ASP A 54 2.69 5.39 6.91
C ASP A 54 2.37 6.55 5.94
N GLY A 55 1.44 7.43 6.31
CA GLY A 55 1.07 8.62 5.54
C GLY A 55 -0.11 8.43 4.58
N GLY A 56 -0.98 7.44 4.82
CA GLY A 56 -2.21 7.26 4.06
C GLY A 56 -2.05 6.50 2.75
N ARG A 57 -0.98 5.70 2.59
CA ARG A 57 -0.81 4.79 1.44
C ARG A 57 -1.76 3.60 1.58
N ILE A 58 -3.05 3.82 1.38
CA ILE A 58 -3.98 2.72 1.11
C ILE A 58 -3.44 1.99 -0.12
N LEU A 59 -3.11 0.70 0.06
CA LEU A 59 -2.72 -0.25 -0.98
C LEU A 59 -3.57 0.00 -2.25
N GLY A 60 -2.95 0.64 -3.26
CA GLY A 60 -3.62 1.12 -4.47
C GLY A 60 -3.35 2.57 -4.87
N THR A 61 -2.58 3.34 -4.08
CA THR A 61 -2.30 4.78 -4.34
C THR A 61 -0.87 5.12 -4.74
N ASP A 62 -0.01 4.15 -5.06
CA ASP A 62 1.20 4.49 -5.82
C ASP A 62 0.75 4.95 -7.20
N ARG A 63 0.92 6.24 -7.49
CA ARG A 63 0.61 6.75 -8.82
C ARG A 63 1.46 5.93 -9.79
N PRO A 64 0.96 5.54 -10.96
CA PRO A 64 1.77 4.82 -11.94
C PRO A 64 3.13 5.48 -12.20
N TYR A 65 3.19 6.82 -12.09
CA TYR A 65 4.41 7.61 -12.09
C TYR A 65 5.42 7.21 -10.99
N ASP A 66 4.99 7.04 -9.74
CA ASP A 66 5.88 6.74 -8.62
C ASP A 66 6.63 5.42 -8.82
N ARG A 67 5.99 4.45 -9.49
CA ARG A 67 6.59 3.14 -9.83
C ARG A 67 7.66 3.20 -10.91
N VAL A 68 7.67 4.25 -11.73
CA VAL A 68 8.59 4.36 -12.89
C VAL A 68 9.47 5.60 -12.81
N ARG A 69 9.45 6.33 -11.68
CA ARG A 69 10.16 7.59 -11.51
C ARG A 69 11.66 7.44 -11.72
N ASP A 70 12.22 6.33 -11.29
CA ASP A 70 13.64 5.99 -11.45
C ASP A 70 14.03 5.67 -12.90
N LEU A 71 13.08 5.33 -13.76
CA LEU A 71 13.29 5.08 -15.19
C LEU A 71 13.32 6.38 -16.02
N VAL A 72 12.73 7.47 -15.50
CA VAL A 72 12.69 8.77 -16.18
C VAL A 72 14.12 9.27 -16.42
N GLY A 73 14.48 9.49 -17.68
CA GLY A 73 15.81 9.96 -18.08
C GLY A 73 16.89 8.87 -18.16
N ARG A 74 16.58 7.60 -17.84
CA ARG A 74 17.53 6.48 -18.01
C ARG A 74 17.42 5.76 -19.35
N LEU A 75 16.29 5.92 -20.03
CA LEU A 75 16.04 5.31 -21.33
C LEU A 75 16.40 6.29 -22.44
N SER A 76 17.22 5.85 -23.39
CA SER A 76 17.58 6.57 -24.60
C SER A 76 16.98 5.88 -25.82
N GLY A 77 16.26 6.63 -26.66
CA GLY A 77 15.68 6.15 -27.92
C GLY A 77 14.16 6.27 -27.99
N GLY A 78 13.58 5.78 -29.08
CA GLY A 78 12.16 5.88 -29.40
C GLY A 78 11.78 7.14 -30.20
N PRO A 79 10.52 7.23 -30.65
CA PRO A 79 10.01 8.41 -31.33
C PRO A 79 10.20 9.70 -30.50
N PRO A 80 10.75 10.77 -31.07
CA PRO A 80 11.04 12.01 -30.34
C PRO A 80 9.77 12.76 -29.88
N ASP A 81 8.64 12.48 -30.53
CA ASP A 81 7.32 13.07 -30.32
C ASP A 81 6.38 12.16 -29.51
N LEU A 82 6.90 11.07 -28.91
CA LEU A 82 6.07 10.07 -28.22
C LEU A 82 5.22 10.66 -27.10
N GLY A 83 5.75 11.68 -26.40
CA GLY A 83 5.03 12.40 -25.34
C GLY A 83 3.92 13.31 -25.88
N GLU A 84 4.19 14.03 -26.97
CA GLU A 84 3.24 14.97 -27.57
C GLU A 84 2.10 14.24 -28.29
N ARG A 85 2.45 13.18 -29.03
CA ARG A 85 1.52 12.38 -29.85
C ARG A 85 1.11 11.06 -29.20
N HIS A 86 1.27 10.93 -27.88
CA HIS A 86 0.99 9.70 -27.13
C HIS A 86 -0.38 9.08 -27.45
N ARG A 87 -1.42 9.90 -27.67
CA ARG A 87 -2.77 9.43 -27.99
C ARG A 87 -2.84 8.69 -29.32
N GLU A 88 -2.17 9.19 -30.35
CA GLU A 88 -2.15 8.57 -31.68
C GLU A 88 -1.45 7.21 -31.61
N TYR A 89 -0.25 7.17 -31.02
CA TYR A 89 0.51 5.95 -30.81
C TYR A 89 -0.26 4.89 -30.00
N LEU A 90 -1.00 5.30 -28.96
CA LEU A 90 -1.83 4.38 -28.17
C LEU A 90 -2.99 3.82 -28.98
N LEU A 91 -3.64 4.62 -29.82
CA LEU A 91 -4.76 4.17 -30.65
C LEU A 91 -4.31 3.20 -31.74
N ASP A 92 -3.13 3.42 -32.31
CA ASP A 92 -2.56 2.52 -33.31
C ASP A 92 -2.17 1.18 -32.65
N LEU A 93 -1.51 1.22 -31.50
CA LEU A 93 -1.16 0.01 -30.73
C LEU A 93 -2.37 -0.83 -30.31
N ILE A 94 -3.49 -0.20 -29.97
CA ILE A 94 -4.73 -0.90 -29.61
C ILE A 94 -5.41 -1.51 -30.85
N ARG A 95 -5.31 -0.84 -32.00
CA ARG A 95 -5.86 -1.33 -33.27
C ARG A 95 -5.05 -2.51 -33.80
N ASP A 96 -3.73 -2.46 -33.72
CA ASP A 96 -2.82 -3.52 -34.18
C ASP A 96 -2.86 -4.78 -33.31
N ARG A 97 -3.46 -4.70 -32.10
CA ARG A 97 -3.64 -5.83 -31.18
C ARG A 97 -4.96 -6.58 -31.34
N ARG A 98 -5.82 -6.18 -32.27
CA ARG A 98 -7.05 -6.91 -32.63
C ARG A 98 -6.86 -7.77 -33.86
#